data_AF-A0A924A7C3-F1
#
_entry.id   AF-A0A924A7C3-F1
#
_cell.length_a   1.000
_cell.length_b   1.000
_cell.length_c   1.000
_cell.angle_alpha   90.00
_cell.angle_beta   90.00
_cell.angle_gamma   90.00
#
_symmetry.space_group_name_H-M   'P 1'
#
loop_
_entity.id
_entity.type
_entity.pdbx_description
1 polymer ?
#
loop_
_entity_poly.entity_id
_entity_poly.type
_entity_poly.pdbx_seq_one_letter_code
_entity_poly.pdbx_strand_id
1 'polypeptide(L)'
;GLLLPVLAVFIAINILRHMDLLPFKIMVIGDASSVTLVMLGIVVSVLYGTLAGKGKDALLWGLFIAIGVGLIAVGFIVRPYADGISKIRATPAWVFICAGIGTLVFTLLIWLIDMQGKQSWCNAIRPAGTSTLTCYLIPYLLYSVYSLIHFKYPAFMAYGAGGIFKSFLVAFVIIILVGFMERKRLRLKI
;
A
#
# COMPACT_ATOMS: atom_id res chain seq x y z
N GLY A 1 9.69 19.67 9.87
CA GLY A 1 11.16 19.82 9.75
C GLY A 1 11.85 18.48 9.59
N LEU A 2 11.82 17.63 10.62
CA LEU A 2 12.66 16.42 10.70
C LEU A 2 12.30 15.26 9.75
N LEU A 3 11.05 15.17 9.29
CA LEU A 3 10.57 14.01 8.50
C LEU A 3 11.25 13.87 7.13
N LEU A 4 11.51 14.98 6.43
CA LEU A 4 12.10 14.95 5.09
C LEU A 4 13.56 14.47 5.09
N PRO A 5 14.45 14.98 5.98
CA PRO A 5 15.80 14.44 6.12
C PRO A 5 15.80 12.93 6.44
N VAL A 6 14.94 12.50 7.37
CA VAL A 6 14.86 11.08 7.77
C VAL A 6 14.40 10.22 6.60
N LEU A 7 13.41 10.67 5.84
CA LEU A 7 12.97 9.99 4.62
C LEU A 7 14.10 9.90 3.58
N ALA A 8 14.85 10.99 3.36
CA ALA A 8 15.96 11.01 2.42
C ALA A 8 17.05 9.99 2.79
N VAL A 9 17.34 9.82 4.09
CA VAL A 9 18.27 8.80 4.59
C VAL A 9 17.78 7.39 4.24
N PHE A 10 16.51 7.06 4.49
CA PHE A 10 15.98 5.72 4.16
C PHE A 10 15.91 5.45 2.66
N ILE A 11 15.60 6.47 1.85
CA ILE A 11 15.68 6.38 0.39
C ILE A 11 17.13 6.09 -0.03
N ALA A 12 18.10 6.84 0.49
CA ALA A 12 19.51 6.66 0.18
C ALA A 12 19.99 5.25 0.55
N ILE A 13 19.66 4.75 1.74
CA ILE A 13 19.99 3.37 2.15
C ILE A 13 19.42 2.37 1.15
N ASN A 14 18.16 2.51 0.74
CA ASN A 14 17.53 1.58 -0.19
C ASN A 14 18.18 1.60 -1.57
N ILE A 15 18.50 2.78 -2.12
CA ILE A 15 19.16 2.90 -3.42
C ILE A 15 20.60 2.37 -3.36
N LEU A 16 21.40 2.83 -2.39
CA LEU A 16 22.81 2.46 -2.26
C LEU A 16 22.99 0.95 -2.05
N ARG A 17 22.04 0.31 -1.35
CA ARG A 17 22.04 -1.14 -1.15
C ARG A 17 21.80 -1.92 -2.43
N HIS A 18 20.90 -1.43 -3.29
CA HIS A 18 20.59 -2.04 -4.60
C HIS A 18 21.55 -1.60 -5.73
N MET A 19 22.52 -0.73 -5.42
CA MET A 19 23.65 -0.40 -6.28
C MET A 19 24.95 -1.08 -5.83
N ASP A 20 24.88 -2.03 -4.88
CA ASP A 20 26.03 -2.71 -4.28
C ASP A 20 27.06 -1.78 -3.58
N LEU A 21 26.68 -0.53 -3.29
CA LEU A 21 27.55 0.46 -2.64
C LEU A 21 27.55 0.36 -1.11
N LEU A 22 26.56 -0.33 -0.53
CA LEU A 22 26.48 -0.61 0.91
C LEU A 22 26.66 -2.11 1.16
N PRO A 23 27.85 -2.58 1.59
CA PRO A 23 28.11 -4.00 1.78
C PRO A 23 27.41 -4.60 3.01
N PHE A 24 27.10 -3.80 4.03
CA PHE A 24 26.51 -4.28 5.29
C PHE A 24 24.98 -4.21 5.30
N LYS A 25 24.34 -5.28 5.80
CA LYS A 25 22.89 -5.32 6.03
C LYS A 25 22.55 -4.77 7.41
N ILE A 26 21.72 -3.73 7.47
CA ILE A 26 21.25 -3.19 8.75
C ILE A 26 20.25 -4.19 9.35
N MET A 27 20.56 -4.78 10.50
CA MET A 27 19.77 -5.88 11.08
C MET A 27 18.30 -5.54 11.34
N VAL A 28 18.00 -4.28 11.70
CA VAL A 28 16.64 -3.83 12.05
C VAL A 28 15.84 -3.35 10.83
N ILE A 29 16.52 -2.67 9.89
CA ILE A 29 15.86 -1.94 8.79
C ILE A 29 15.99 -2.69 7.46
N GLY A 30 16.88 -3.68 7.37
CA GLY A 30 17.19 -4.40 6.14
C GLY A 30 17.66 -3.43 5.05
N ASP A 31 17.01 -3.50 3.89
CA ASP A 31 17.27 -2.62 2.75
C ASP A 31 16.47 -1.31 2.81
N ALA A 32 15.85 -0.98 3.95
CA ALA A 32 15.01 0.21 4.20
C ALA A 32 13.75 0.37 3.33
N SER A 33 13.48 -0.52 2.39
CA SER A 33 12.34 -0.47 1.46
C SER A 33 10.97 -0.24 2.15
N SER A 34 10.63 -1.08 3.14
CA SER A 34 9.36 -0.97 3.87
C SER A 34 9.28 0.32 4.69
N VAL A 35 10.38 0.72 5.33
CA VAL A 35 10.45 1.95 6.13
C VAL A 35 10.28 3.18 5.24
N THR A 36 10.94 3.20 4.08
CA THR A 36 10.79 4.25 3.06
C THR A 36 9.34 4.38 2.60
N LEU A 37 8.68 3.25 2.29
CA LEU A 37 7.28 3.25 1.85
C LEU A 37 6.35 3.84 2.93
N VAL A 38 6.52 3.42 4.18
CA VAL A 38 5.74 3.95 5.32
C VAL A 38 6.02 5.44 5.54
N MET A 39 7.29 5.84 5.52
CA MET A 39 7.70 7.25 5.70
C MET A 39 7.15 8.16 4.61
N LEU A 40 7.12 7.70 3.34
CA LEU A 40 6.47 8.43 2.24
C LEU A 40 4.98 8.66 2.53
N GLY A 41 4.27 7.62 2.99
CA GLY A 41 2.87 7.75 3.40
C GLY A 41 2.66 8.73 4.56
N ILE A 42 3.55 8.72 5.55
CA ILE A 42 3.52 9.66 6.68
C ILE A 42 3.73 11.09 6.19
N VAL A 43 4.74 11.34 5.35
CA VAL A 43 5.03 12.66 4.80
C VAL A 43 3.83 13.20 4.00
N VAL A 44 3.25 12.39 3.12
CA VAL A 44 2.07 12.77 2.33
C VAL A 44 0.87 13.08 3.24
N SER A 45 0.62 12.25 4.26
CA SER A 45 -0.50 12.45 5.20
C SER A 45 -0.34 13.71 6.06
N VAL A 46 0.89 13.99 6.53
CA VAL A 46 1.18 15.22 7.27
C VAL A 46 1.04 16.44 6.36
N LEU A 47 1.53 16.38 5.13
CA LEU A 47 1.35 17.45 4.15
C LEU A 47 -0.14 17.75 3.91
N TYR A 48 -0.97 16.71 3.76
CA TYR A 48 -2.43 16.87 3.64
C TYR A 48 -2.98 17.63 4.84
N GLY A 49 -2.71 17.19 6.07
CA GLY A 49 -3.20 17.85 7.28
C GLY A 49 -2.73 19.31 7.45
N THR A 50 -1.60 19.69 6.86
CA THR A 50 -1.11 21.07 6.91
C THR A 50 -1.74 22.01 5.86
N LEU A 51 -2.26 21.47 4.75
CA LEU A 51 -2.77 22.23 3.62
C LEU A 51 -4.31 22.17 3.51
N ALA A 52 -4.93 21.07 3.93
CA ALA A 52 -6.37 20.87 3.89
C ALA A 52 -7.11 21.90 4.75
N GLY A 53 -8.24 22.41 4.25
CA GLY A 53 -9.12 23.34 4.98
C GLY A 53 -8.57 24.76 5.14
N LYS A 54 -7.45 25.10 4.49
CA LYS A 54 -6.82 26.44 4.54
C LYS A 54 -7.01 27.26 3.25
N GLY A 55 -8.00 26.91 2.42
CA GLY A 55 -8.25 27.55 1.13
C GLY A 55 -7.16 27.32 0.08
N LYS A 56 -6.31 26.31 0.27
CA LYS A 56 -5.19 25.95 -0.62
C LYS A 56 -5.46 24.67 -1.41
N ASP A 57 -6.72 24.36 -1.68
CA ASP A 57 -7.11 23.06 -2.23
C ASP A 57 -6.50 22.84 -3.62
N ALA A 58 -6.51 23.84 -4.50
CA ALA A 58 -5.86 23.77 -5.81
C ALA A 58 -4.35 23.45 -5.72
N LEU A 59 -3.66 24.03 -4.73
CA LEU A 59 -2.24 23.75 -4.46
C LEU A 59 -2.06 22.31 -3.97
N LEU A 60 -2.94 21.82 -3.10
CA LEU A 60 -2.92 20.45 -2.58
C LEU A 60 -3.08 19.43 -3.72
N TRP A 61 -4.07 19.62 -4.60
CA TRP A 61 -4.30 18.75 -5.76
C TRP A 61 -3.09 18.71 -6.70
N GLY A 62 -2.61 19.89 -7.10
CA GLY A 62 -1.45 20.00 -7.98
C GLY A 62 -0.20 19.37 -7.38
N LEU A 63 0.05 19.62 -6.09
CA LEU A 63 1.19 19.06 -5.38
C LEU A 63 1.12 17.53 -5.29
N PHE A 64 -0.03 16.96 -4.95
CA PHE A 64 -0.13 15.51 -4.74
C PHE A 64 -0.08 14.74 -6.05
N ILE A 65 -0.68 15.28 -7.11
CA ILE A 65 -0.54 14.73 -8.46
C ILE A 65 0.92 14.81 -8.90
N ALA A 66 1.59 15.95 -8.69
CA ALA A 66 3.00 16.11 -9.02
C ALA A 66 3.90 15.14 -8.23
N ILE A 67 3.67 14.97 -6.93
CA ILE A 67 4.39 13.98 -6.10
C ILE A 67 4.12 12.56 -6.60
N GLY A 68 2.86 12.20 -6.85
CA GLY A 68 2.48 10.86 -7.30
C GLY A 68 3.11 10.50 -8.64
N VAL A 69 2.97 11.37 -9.64
CA VAL A 69 3.57 11.20 -10.98
C VAL A 69 5.09 11.27 -10.91
N GLY A 70 5.64 12.19 -10.12
CA GLY A 70 7.08 12.34 -9.92
C GLY A 70 7.73 11.10 -9.31
N LEU A 71 7.11 10.51 -8.29
CA LEU A 71 7.58 9.26 -7.68
C LEU A 71 7.51 8.10 -8.69
N ILE A 72 6.45 7.98 -9.48
CA ILE A 72 6.36 6.96 -10.54
C ILE A 72 7.48 7.15 -11.57
N ALA A 73 7.70 8.39 -12.02
CA ALA A 73 8.76 8.71 -12.97
C ALA A 73 10.15 8.38 -12.42
N VAL A 74 10.45 8.78 -11.17
CA VAL A 74 11.69 8.40 -10.48
C VAL A 74 11.84 6.88 -10.38
N GLY A 75 10.76 6.17 -10.09
CA GLY A 75 10.79 4.70 -10.06
C GLY A 75 11.18 4.08 -11.40
N PHE A 76 10.67 4.60 -12.51
CA PHE A 76 11.08 4.16 -13.85
C PHE A 76 12.50 4.56 -14.23
N ILE A 77 12.98 5.72 -13.77
CA ILE A 77 14.37 6.19 -13.98
C ILE A 77 15.36 5.31 -13.20
N VAL A 78 15.02 4.94 -11.96
CA VAL A 78 15.88 4.13 -11.09
C VAL A 78 15.86 2.64 -11.48
N ARG A 79 14.78 2.18 -12.13
CA ARG A 79 14.60 0.79 -12.58
C ARG A 79 15.83 0.14 -13.24
N PRO A 80 16.48 0.72 -14.26
CA PRO A 80 17.65 0.12 -14.91
C PRO A 80 18.89 0.06 -14.01
N TYR A 81 18.97 0.88 -12.97
CA TYR A 81 20.17 1.00 -12.12
C TYR A 81 20.08 0.21 -10.81
N ALA A 82 18.88 -0.23 -10.41
CA ALA A 82 18.65 -0.84 -9.09
C ALA A 82 17.73 -2.08 -9.18
N ASP A 83 18.19 -3.11 -9.89
CA ASP A 83 17.59 -4.46 -9.95
C ASP A 83 16.16 -4.57 -10.50
N GLY A 84 15.72 -3.58 -11.28
CA GLY A 84 14.41 -3.57 -11.91
C GLY A 84 13.27 -3.33 -10.91
N ILE A 85 12.10 -3.92 -11.19
CA ILE A 85 10.90 -3.80 -10.34
C ILE A 85 10.64 -5.15 -9.68
N SER A 86 10.87 -5.26 -8.38
CA SER A 86 10.57 -6.47 -7.62
C SER A 86 10.20 -6.19 -6.17
N LYS A 87 9.01 -6.65 -5.78
CA LYS A 87 8.57 -6.69 -4.38
C LYS A 87 9.46 -7.60 -3.53
N ILE A 88 9.79 -8.80 -4.05
CA ILE A 88 10.53 -9.82 -3.30
C ILE A 88 11.96 -9.38 -3.02
N ARG A 89 12.58 -8.69 -3.98
CA ARG A 89 13.90 -8.09 -3.81
C ARG A 89 13.87 -6.69 -3.20
N ALA A 90 12.70 -6.17 -2.82
CA ALA A 90 12.58 -4.86 -2.15
C ALA A 90 13.27 -3.70 -2.92
N THR A 91 13.21 -3.73 -4.26
CA THR A 91 13.92 -2.78 -5.15
C THR A 91 13.43 -1.34 -5.00
N PRO A 92 14.26 -0.31 -5.21
CA PRO A 92 13.86 1.09 -5.04
C PRO A 92 12.82 1.52 -6.07
N ALA A 93 12.92 1.03 -7.31
CA ALA A 93 11.93 1.30 -8.34
C ALA A 93 10.53 0.83 -7.93
N TRP A 94 10.42 -0.35 -7.31
CA TRP A 94 9.16 -0.84 -6.76
C TRP A 94 8.62 0.06 -5.64
N VAL A 95 9.49 0.52 -4.72
CA VAL A 95 9.09 1.43 -3.63
C VAL A 95 8.52 2.73 -4.16
N PHE A 96 9.23 3.38 -5.09
CA PHE A 96 8.81 4.65 -5.67
C PHE A 96 7.52 4.53 -6.47
N ILE A 97 7.39 3.49 -7.30
CA ILE A 97 6.15 3.24 -8.06
C ILE A 97 4.98 2.99 -7.12
N CYS A 98 5.14 2.16 -6.09
CA CYS A 98 4.07 1.88 -5.12
C CYS A 98 3.68 3.13 -4.33
N ALA A 99 4.65 3.92 -3.89
CA ALA A 99 4.39 5.17 -3.16
C ALA A 99 3.69 6.21 -4.06
N GLY A 100 4.09 6.31 -5.32
CA GLY A 100 3.45 7.21 -6.28
C GLY A 100 2.00 6.80 -6.60
N ILE A 101 1.76 5.51 -6.89
CA ILE A 101 0.40 4.98 -7.07
C ILE A 101 -0.43 5.19 -5.79
N GLY A 102 0.15 4.89 -4.62
CA GLY A 102 -0.52 5.09 -3.33
C GLY A 102 -0.90 6.55 -3.09
N THR A 103 -0.03 7.50 -3.46
CA THR A 103 -0.31 8.94 -3.37
C THR A 103 -1.46 9.33 -4.30
N LEU A 104 -1.45 8.89 -5.56
CA LEU A 104 -2.53 9.19 -6.51
C LEU A 104 -3.87 8.59 -6.09
N VAL A 105 -3.86 7.35 -5.58
CA VAL A 105 -5.07 6.72 -5.02
C VAL A 105 -5.54 7.47 -3.79
N PHE A 106 -4.64 7.91 -2.91
CA PHE A 106 -4.99 8.72 -1.75
C PHE A 106 -5.64 10.05 -2.17
N THR A 107 -5.08 10.74 -3.17
CA THR A 107 -5.69 11.93 -3.78
C THR A 107 -7.08 11.63 -4.32
N LEU A 108 -7.25 10.55 -5.07
CA LEU A 108 -8.56 10.14 -5.59
C LEU A 108 -9.57 9.86 -4.47
N LEU A 109 -9.13 9.23 -3.38
CA LEU A 109 -9.98 8.95 -2.22
C LEU A 109 -10.40 10.23 -1.50
N ILE A 110 -9.50 11.21 -1.33
CA ILE A 110 -9.84 12.54 -0.80
C ILE A 110 -10.94 13.16 -1.66
N TRP A 111 -10.81 13.13 -2.98
CA TRP A 111 -11.80 13.70 -3.89
C TRP A 111 -13.16 12.98 -3.77
N LEU A 112 -13.14 11.65 -3.74
CA LEU A 112 -14.34 10.84 -3.68
C LEU A 112 -15.07 10.94 -2.34
N ILE A 113 -14.33 11.05 -1.24
CA ILE A 113 -14.91 11.04 0.10
C ILE A 113 -15.29 12.46 0.53
N ASP A 114 -14.37 13.42 0.39
CA ASP A 114 -14.54 14.76 0.94
C ASP A 114 -15.37 15.65 0.02
N MET A 115 -15.15 15.61 -1.30
CA MET A 115 -15.87 16.48 -2.24
C MET A 115 -17.18 15.86 -2.73
N GLN A 116 -17.21 14.56 -2.99
CA GLN A 116 -18.41 13.87 -3.48
C GLN A 116 -19.31 13.34 -2.35
N GLY A 117 -18.89 13.45 -1.08
CA GLY A 117 -19.66 13.02 0.08
C GLY A 117 -19.96 11.53 0.13
N LYS A 118 -19.23 10.68 -0.63
CA LYS A 118 -19.50 9.25 -0.76
C LYS A 118 -18.93 8.41 0.39
N GLN A 119 -18.93 8.95 1.61
CA GLN A 119 -18.47 8.26 2.82
C GLN A 119 -19.18 6.91 3.03
N SER A 120 -20.45 6.80 2.60
CA SER A 120 -21.24 5.57 2.72
C SER A 120 -20.66 4.38 1.94
N TRP A 121 -19.86 4.61 0.89
CA TRP A 121 -19.21 3.55 0.12
C TRP A 121 -18.13 2.84 0.95
N CYS A 122 -17.47 3.57 1.85
CA CYS A 122 -16.49 3.01 2.76
C CYS A 122 -17.11 2.08 3.81
N ASN A 123 -18.43 2.14 4.05
CA ASN A 123 -19.10 1.26 5.02
C ASN A 123 -19.01 -0.21 4.64
N ALA A 124 -19.04 -0.54 3.34
CA ALA A 124 -18.93 -1.92 2.86
C ALA A 124 -17.56 -2.53 3.15
N ILE A 125 -16.50 -1.71 3.12
CA ILE A 125 -15.11 -2.12 3.34
C ILE A 125 -14.57 -1.76 4.73
N ARG A 126 -15.41 -1.17 5.59
CA ARG A 126 -15.05 -0.73 6.94
C ARG A 126 -14.34 -1.81 7.78
N PRO A 127 -14.76 -3.10 7.76
CA PRO A 127 -14.09 -4.16 8.52
C PRO A 127 -12.61 -4.32 8.15
N ALA A 128 -12.25 -4.03 6.89
CA ALA A 128 -10.87 -4.06 6.42
C ALA A 128 -9.99 -3.03 7.13
N GLY A 129 -10.56 -1.89 7.56
CA GLY A 129 -9.85 -0.85 8.29
C GLY A 129 -9.87 -1.03 9.81
N THR A 130 -10.99 -1.48 10.38
CA THR A 130 -11.15 -1.61 11.84
C THR A 130 -10.56 -2.89 12.42
N SER A 131 -10.56 -3.98 11.66
CA SER A 131 -10.03 -5.29 12.06
C SER A 131 -8.99 -5.79 11.05
N THR A 132 -8.08 -4.89 10.67
CA THR A 132 -7.02 -5.09 9.65
C THR A 132 -6.29 -6.41 9.84
N LEU A 133 -5.89 -6.73 11.08
CA LEU A 133 -5.14 -7.94 11.38
C LEU A 133 -5.96 -9.21 11.18
N THR A 134 -7.25 -9.17 11.53
CA THR A 134 -8.16 -10.30 11.30
C THR A 134 -8.36 -10.48 9.78
N CYS A 135 -8.57 -9.40 9.03
CA CYS A 135 -8.62 -9.44 7.57
C CYS A 135 -7.33 -9.98 6.94
N TYR A 136 -6.17 -9.72 7.53
CA TYR A 136 -4.89 -10.25 7.07
C TYR A 136 -4.76 -11.76 7.31
N LEU A 137 -5.29 -12.28 8.42
CA LEU A 137 -5.14 -13.69 8.80
C LEU A 137 -6.16 -14.63 8.15
N ILE A 138 -7.40 -14.17 7.92
CA ILE A 138 -8.46 -15.01 7.32
C ILE A 138 -8.05 -15.64 5.98
N PRO A 139 -7.35 -14.97 5.04
CA PRO A 139 -6.87 -15.62 3.83
C PRO A 139 -6.00 -16.86 4.12
N TYR A 140 -5.12 -16.80 5.13
CA TYR A 140 -4.29 -17.96 5.50
C TYR A 140 -5.15 -19.12 5.99
N LEU A 141 -6.17 -18.85 6.81
CA LEU A 141 -7.12 -19.85 7.25
C LEU A 141 -7.90 -20.45 6.06
N LEU A 142 -8.36 -19.60 5.15
CA LEU A 142 -9.08 -20.00 3.94
C LEU A 142 -8.24 -20.94 3.07
N TYR A 143 -6.96 -20.62 2.84
CA TYR A 143 -6.05 -21.47 2.09
C TYR A 143 -5.77 -22.80 2.79
N SER A 144 -5.63 -22.81 4.12
CA SER A 144 -5.51 -24.05 4.90
C SER A 144 -6.74 -24.93 4.74
N VAL A 145 -7.95 -24.35 4.78
CA VAL A 145 -9.20 -25.09 4.54
C VAL A 145 -9.24 -25.66 3.13
N TYR A 146 -8.92 -24.85 2.10
CA TYR A 146 -8.86 -25.33 0.71
C TYR A 146 -7.89 -26.50 0.53
N SER A 147 -6.75 -26.48 1.23
CA SER A 147 -5.79 -27.57 1.23
C SER A 147 -6.38 -28.86 1.80
N LEU A 148 -7.09 -28.79 2.93
CA LEU A 148 -7.70 -29.94 3.62
C LEU A 148 -8.80 -30.61 2.78
N ILE A 149 -9.62 -29.83 2.07
CA ILE A 149 -10.69 -30.36 1.21
C ILE A 149 -10.22 -30.63 -0.23
N HIS A 150 -8.91 -30.48 -0.50
CA HIS A 150 -8.30 -30.60 -1.83
C HIS A 150 -8.97 -29.72 -2.91
N PHE A 151 -9.53 -28.57 -2.53
CA PHE A 151 -10.20 -27.67 -3.45
C PHE A 151 -9.18 -26.89 -4.29
N LYS A 152 -9.35 -26.94 -5.62
CA LYS A 152 -8.54 -26.19 -6.57
C LYS A 152 -9.44 -25.36 -7.48
N TYR A 153 -9.07 -24.10 -7.66
CA TYR A 153 -9.74 -23.25 -8.64
C TYR A 153 -9.45 -23.73 -10.07
N PRO A 154 -10.39 -23.54 -11.02
CA PRO A 154 -10.14 -23.80 -12.43
C PRO A 154 -8.94 -23.01 -12.96
N ALA A 155 -8.20 -23.57 -13.91
CA ALA A 155 -6.97 -22.97 -14.45
C ALA A 155 -7.18 -21.53 -14.95
N PHE A 156 -8.30 -21.25 -15.62
CA PHE A 156 -8.67 -19.90 -16.08
C PHE A 156 -8.75 -18.86 -14.95
N MET A 157 -9.09 -19.25 -13.72
CA MET A 157 -9.13 -18.35 -12.56
C MET A 157 -7.77 -18.20 -11.86
N ALA A 158 -6.71 -18.86 -12.36
CA ALA A 158 -5.38 -18.74 -11.78
C ALA A 158 -4.58 -17.54 -12.32
N TYR A 159 -4.88 -17.09 -13.55
CA TYR A 159 -4.10 -16.04 -14.24
C TYR A 159 -4.99 -15.04 -14.99
N GLY A 160 -4.37 -13.94 -15.44
CA GLY A 160 -5.03 -12.91 -16.24
C GLY A 160 -6.26 -12.30 -15.59
N ALA A 161 -7.27 -11.99 -16.39
CA ALA A 161 -8.53 -11.39 -15.93
C ALA A 161 -9.28 -12.27 -14.92
N GLY A 162 -9.27 -13.60 -15.11
CA GLY A 162 -9.90 -14.54 -14.19
C GLY A 162 -9.24 -14.51 -12.80
N GLY A 163 -7.92 -14.40 -12.75
CA GLY A 163 -7.17 -14.24 -11.50
C GLY A 163 -7.47 -12.92 -10.77
N ILE A 164 -7.58 -11.81 -11.52
CA ILE A 164 -7.95 -10.49 -10.96
C ILE A 164 -9.36 -10.55 -10.38
N PHE A 165 -10.32 -11.05 -11.15
CA PHE A 165 -11.72 -11.17 -10.72
C PHE A 165 -11.86 -12.05 -9.47
N LYS A 166 -11.20 -13.22 -9.46
CA LYS A 166 -11.13 -14.08 -8.27
C LYS A 166 -10.57 -13.34 -7.06
N SER A 167 -9.44 -12.63 -7.23
CA SER A 167 -8.80 -11.91 -6.12
C SER A 167 -9.70 -10.83 -5.54
N PHE A 168 -10.43 -10.12 -6.40
CA PHE A 168 -11.40 -9.11 -6.00
C PHE A 168 -12.58 -9.71 -5.22
N LEU A 169 -13.18 -10.80 -5.74
CA LEU A 169 -14.27 -11.50 -5.06
C LEU A 169 -13.83 -12.07 -3.71
N VAL A 170 -12.70 -12.76 -3.66
CA VAL A 170 -12.17 -13.33 -2.41
C VAL A 170 -11.89 -12.23 -1.40
N ALA A 171 -11.32 -11.09 -1.81
CA ALA A 171 -11.11 -9.96 -0.91
C ALA A 171 -12.45 -9.45 -0.33
N PHE A 172 -13.48 -9.29 -1.15
CA PHE A 172 -14.80 -8.82 -0.67
C PHE A 172 -15.47 -9.83 0.27
N VAL A 173 -15.41 -11.13 -0.05
CA VAL A 173 -15.91 -12.21 0.82
C VAL A 173 -15.20 -12.18 2.18
N ILE A 174 -13.88 -12.04 2.20
CA ILE A 174 -13.09 -11.96 3.44
C ILE A 174 -13.50 -10.75 4.27
N ILE A 175 -13.67 -9.59 3.64
CA ILE A 175 -14.10 -8.36 4.33
C ILE A 175 -15.49 -8.54 4.95
N ILE A 176 -16.44 -9.15 4.24
CA ILE A 176 -17.78 -9.44 4.77
C ILE A 176 -17.70 -10.41 5.94
N LEU A 177 -16.91 -11.48 5.81
CA LEU A 177 -16.72 -12.47 6.89
C LEU A 177 -16.14 -11.82 8.13
N VAL A 178 -15.10 -11.00 7.98
CA VAL A 178 -14.52 -10.27 9.11
C VAL A 178 -15.52 -9.27 9.68
N GLY A 179 -16.29 -8.58 8.86
CA GLY A 179 -17.36 -7.70 9.33
C GLY A 179 -18.41 -8.43 10.15
N PHE A 180 -18.73 -9.68 9.81
CA PHE A 180 -19.61 -10.53 10.61
C PHE A 180 -18.97 -10.97 11.93
N MET A 181 -17.69 -11.39 11.91
CA MET A 181 -16.93 -11.74 13.11
C MET A 181 -16.77 -10.56 14.07
N GLU A 182 -16.56 -9.38 13.49
CA GLU A 182 -16.41 -8.11 14.19
C GLU A 182 -17.67 -7.77 15.01
N ARG A 183 -18.86 -7.99 14.44
CA ARG A 183 -20.15 -7.82 15.14
C ARG A 183 -20.31 -8.80 16.30
N LYS A 184 -19.72 -9.99 16.21
CA LYS A 184 -19.71 -11.01 17.27
C LYS A 184 -18.60 -10.81 18.31
N ARG A 185 -17.88 -9.68 18.28
CA ARG A 185 -16.73 -9.37 19.15
C ARG A 185 -15.56 -10.36 19.04
N LEU A 186 -15.50 -11.16 17.98
CA LEU A 186 -14.36 -12.03 17.67
C LEU A 186 -13.33 -11.20 16.91
N ARG A 187 -12.52 -10.45 17.64
CA ARG A 187 -11.41 -9.66 17.09
C ARG A 187 -10.12 -10.13 17.72
N LEU A 188 -9.09 -10.32 16.90
CA LEU A 188 -7.73 -10.41 17.43
C LEU A 188 -7.31 -9.04 17.93
N LYS A 189 -7.09 -8.95 19.24
CA LYS A 189 -6.35 -7.86 19.87
C LYS A 189 -4.91 -8.34 20.06
N ILE A 190 -3.97 -7.52 19.64
CA ILE A 190 -2.58 -7.59 20.09
C ILE A 190 -2.44 -6.59 21.23
#